data_AF-A0A5N6RXU9-F1
#
_entry.id   AF-A0A5N6RXU9-F1
#
_cell.length_a   1.000
_cell.length_b   1.000
_cell.length_c   1.000
_cell.angle_alpha   90.00
_cell.angle_beta   90.00
_cell.angle_gamma   90.00
#
_symmetry.space_group_name_H-M   'P 1'
#
loop_
_entity.id
_entity.type
_entity.pdbx_description
1 polymer ?
#
loop_
_entity_poly.entity_id
_entity_poly.type
_entity_poly.pdbx_seq_one_letter_code
_entity_poly.pdbx_strand_id
1 'polypeptide(L)'
;MGKLIATVDDDIKAEAAALYESLGMSLSTAVNVFLRQSIRENGMPFEPKRTIQRQYVPNEETRRAIVEAEAKELGLIADDAAASTTREATRTHLRELRKSAQ
;
A
#
# COMPACT_ATOMS: atom_id res chain seq x y z
N MET A 1 -28.04 27.06 -13.65
CA MET A 1 -26.97 26.36 -12.91
C MET A 1 -26.88 26.96 -11.51
N GLY A 2 -26.66 26.15 -10.49
CA GLY A 2 -26.39 26.65 -9.13
C GLY A 2 -24.95 27.15 -8.98
N LYS A 3 -24.70 28.04 -8.01
CA LYS A 3 -23.37 28.56 -7.69
C LYS A 3 -22.91 28.01 -6.34
N LEU A 4 -21.72 27.43 -6.29
CA LEU A 4 -21.04 27.04 -5.05
C LEU A 4 -19.91 28.03 -4.78
N ILE A 5 -19.83 28.53 -3.55
CA ILE A 5 -18.72 29.37 -3.07
C ILE A 5 -18.12 28.65 -1.87
N ALA A 6 -16.81 28.41 -1.92
CA ALA A 6 -16.06 27.81 -0.83
C ALA A 6 -14.80 28.66 -0.58
N THR A 7 -14.54 28.94 0.69
CA THR A 7 -13.29 29.58 1.11
C THR A 7 -12.23 28.50 1.25
N VAL A 8 -11.09 28.69 0.59
CA VAL A 8 -9.95 27.77 0.58
C VAL A 8 -8.70 28.63 0.60
N ASP A 9 -7.66 28.18 1.29
CA ASP A 9 -6.36 28.84 1.28
C ASP A 9 -5.78 28.87 -0.15
N ASP A 10 -5.08 29.96 -0.49
CA ASP A 10 -4.63 30.22 -1.86
C ASP A 10 -3.61 29.17 -2.35
N ASP A 11 -2.75 28.69 -1.45
CA ASP A 11 -1.77 27.63 -1.70
C ASP A 11 -2.46 26.30 -2.00
N ILE A 12 -3.41 25.88 -1.15
CA ILE A 12 -4.19 24.65 -1.34
C ILE A 12 -4.98 24.69 -2.64
N LYS A 13 -5.58 25.84 -2.96
CA LYS A 13 -6.32 26.03 -4.21
C LYS A 13 -5.41 25.89 -5.42
N ALA A 14 -4.22 26.49 -5.39
CA ALA A 14 -3.26 26.40 -6.49
C ALA A 14 -2.74 24.97 -6.68
N GLU A 15 -2.39 24.28 -5.59
CA GLU A 15 -1.92 22.89 -5.62
C GLU A 15 -3.01 21.95 -6.16
N ALA A 16 -4.25 22.07 -5.65
CA ALA A 16 -5.36 21.26 -6.13
C ALA A 16 -5.68 21.52 -7.61
N ALA A 17 -5.64 22.78 -8.05
CA ALA A 17 -5.86 23.11 -9.47
C ALA A 17 -4.79 22.47 -10.36
N ALA A 18 -3.51 22.58 -10.01
CA ALA A 18 -2.42 21.96 -10.77
C ALA A 18 -2.53 20.43 -10.80
N LEU A 19 -2.90 19.82 -9.67
CA LEU A 19 -3.14 18.38 -9.59
C LEU A 19 -4.24 17.94 -10.55
N TYR A 20 -5.42 18.56 -10.49
CA TYR A 20 -6.53 18.14 -11.34
C TYR A 20 -6.28 18.42 -12.83
N GLU A 21 -5.60 19.51 -13.17
CA GLU A 21 -5.16 19.78 -14.55
C GLU A 21 -4.21 18.68 -15.05
N SER A 22 -3.28 18.20 -14.21
CA SER A 22 -2.43 17.05 -14.56
C SER A 22 -3.20 15.74 -14.78
N LEU A 23 -4.40 15.63 -14.21
CA LEU A 23 -5.34 14.51 -14.39
C LEU A 23 -6.32 14.75 -15.56
N GLY A 24 -6.22 15.88 -16.27
CA GLY A 24 -7.05 16.23 -17.42
C GLY A 24 -8.43 16.80 -17.06
N MET A 25 -8.57 17.43 -15.89
CA MET A 25 -9.85 18.06 -15.50
C MET A 25 -9.65 19.37 -14.72
N SER A 26 -10.59 20.30 -14.86
CA SER A 26 -10.59 21.52 -14.04
C SER A 26 -10.95 21.22 -12.58
N LEU A 27 -10.51 22.10 -11.66
CA LEU A 27 -10.91 22.04 -10.25
C LEU A 27 -12.44 22.07 -10.07
N SER A 28 -13.15 22.86 -10.87
CA SER A 28 -14.63 22.91 -10.84
C SER A 28 -15.27 21.60 -11.28
N THR A 29 -14.68 20.90 -12.25
CA THR A 29 -15.13 19.56 -12.65
C THR A 29 -14.93 18.57 -11.52
N ALA A 30 -13.76 18.59 -10.86
CA ALA A 30 -13.46 17.71 -9.73
C ALA A 30 -14.43 17.90 -8.56
N VAL A 31 -14.76 19.14 -8.19
CA VAL A 31 -15.75 19.43 -7.14
C VAL A 31 -17.14 18.91 -7.53
N ASN A 32 -17.55 19.03 -8.79
CA ASN A 32 -18.81 18.47 -9.25
C ASN A 32 -18.84 16.93 -9.17
N VAL A 33 -17.72 16.26 -9.50
CA VAL A 33 -17.58 14.81 -9.35
C VAL A 33 -17.68 14.40 -7.88
N PHE A 34 -16.99 15.12 -6.98
CA PHE A 34 -17.05 14.90 -5.54
C PHE A 34 -18.49 14.94 -5.01
N LEU A 35 -19.27 15.96 -5.39
CA LEU A 35 -20.66 16.10 -4.95
C LEU A 35 -21.56 14.98 -5.49
N ARG A 36 -21.40 14.61 -6.77
CA ARG A 36 -22.17 13.51 -7.37
C ARG A 36 -21.85 12.17 -6.71
N GLN A 37 -20.59 11.92 -6.40
CA GLN A 37 -20.17 10.69 -5.72
C GLN A 37 -20.75 10.63 -4.30
N SER A 38 -20.73 11.75 -3.57
CA SER A 38 -21.32 11.85 -2.23
C SER A 38 -22.82 11.52 -2.24
N ILE A 39 -23.56 12.02 -3.23
CA ILE A 39 -24.98 11.72 -3.42
C ILE A 39 -25.18 10.23 -3.73
N ARG A 40 -24.36 9.66 -4.62
CA ARG A 40 -24.47 8.26 -5.03
C ARG A 40 -24.22 7.29 -3.88
N GLU A 41 -23.27 7.60 -3.00
CA GLU A 41 -22.90 6.76 -1.86
C GLU A 41 -23.72 7.06 -0.60
N ASN A 42 -24.55 8.11 -0.62
CA ASN A 42 -25.24 8.63 0.55
C ASN A 42 -24.26 8.85 1.73
N GLY A 43 -23.09 9.44 1.43
CA GLY A 43 -21.96 9.51 2.35
C GLY A 43 -20.79 10.34 1.80
N MET A 44 -19.62 10.21 2.43
CA MET A 44 -18.40 10.84 1.95
C MET A 44 -17.86 10.07 0.73
N PRO A 45 -17.37 10.74 -0.33
CA PRO A 45 -16.95 10.10 -1.58
C PRO A 45 -15.58 9.42 -1.47
N PHE A 46 -15.05 9.35 -0.26
CA PHE A 46 -13.90 8.57 0.16
C PHE A 46 -14.09 8.20 1.63
N GLU A 47 -13.49 7.09 2.04
CA GLU A 47 -13.49 6.66 3.43
C GLU A 47 -12.44 7.47 4.23
N PRO A 48 -12.83 8.29 5.23
CA PRO A 48 -11.87 9.05 6.02
C PRO A 48 -11.03 8.12 6.89
N LYS A 49 -9.73 8.06 6.64
CA LYS A 49 -8.77 7.26 7.42
C LYS A 49 -7.86 8.19 8.22
N ARG A 50 -7.64 7.89 9.51
CA ARG A 50 -6.75 8.68 10.40
C ARG A 50 -5.27 8.57 10.02
N THR A 51 -4.92 7.57 9.21
CA THR A 51 -3.56 7.32 8.74
C THR A 51 -3.59 7.31 7.22
N ILE A 52 -2.67 8.05 6.59
CA ILE A 52 -2.38 7.91 5.16
C ILE A 52 -1.76 6.51 4.97
N GLN A 53 -2.60 5.48 4.83
CA GLN A 53 -2.18 4.13 4.43
C GLN A 53 -1.86 4.09 2.92
N ARG A 54 -1.08 5.04 2.41
CA ARG A 54 -0.53 4.94 1.04
C ARG A 54 0.70 4.06 0.95
N GLN A 55 1.23 3.59 2.08
CA GLN A 55 2.07 2.40 2.04
C GLN A 55 1.15 1.20 2.18
N TYR A 56 0.90 0.55 1.05
CA TYR A 56 0.49 -0.84 1.05
C TYR A 56 1.53 -1.59 1.89
N VAL A 57 1.17 -1.93 3.13
CA VAL A 57 1.91 -2.86 3.96
C VAL A 57 1.23 -4.20 3.70
N PRO A 58 1.83 -5.10 2.91
CA PRO A 58 1.26 -6.42 2.71
C PRO A 58 1.02 -7.08 4.07
N ASN A 59 -0.05 -7.86 4.17
CA ASN A 59 -0.27 -8.67 5.36
C ASN A 59 0.90 -9.67 5.53
N GLU A 60 1.00 -10.31 6.70
CA GLU A 60 2.14 -11.17 7.00
C GLU A 60 2.32 -12.30 5.96
N GLU A 61 1.22 -12.84 5.46
CA GLU A 61 1.20 -13.89 4.44
C GLU A 61 1.82 -13.38 3.12
N THR A 62 1.34 -12.25 2.61
CA THR A 62 1.88 -11.64 1.39
C THR A 62 3.34 -11.23 1.56
N ARG A 63 3.72 -10.71 2.73
CA ARG A 63 5.11 -10.35 3.01
C ARG A 63 6.03 -11.57 2.99
N ARG A 64 5.59 -12.70 3.56
CA ARG A 64 6.35 -13.96 3.55
C ARG A 64 6.52 -14.48 2.12
N ALA A 65 5.46 -14.47 1.32
CA ALA A 65 5.50 -14.92 -0.06
C ALA A 65 6.50 -14.12 -0.92
N ILE A 66 6.54 -12.78 -0.73
CA ILE A 66 7.52 -11.92 -1.43
C ILE A 66 8.95 -12.30 -1.06
N VAL A 67 9.26 -12.43 0.23
CA VAL A 67 10.61 -12.78 0.70
C VAL A 67 11.03 -14.18 0.24
N GLU A 68 10.11 -15.14 0.24
CA GLU A 68 10.38 -16.50 -0.24
C GLU A 68 10.70 -16.50 -1.74
N ALA A 69 9.93 -15.78 -2.55
CA ALA A 69 10.16 -15.66 -3.98
C ALA A 69 11.53 -15.02 -4.29
N GLU A 70 11.88 -13.92 -3.62
CA GLU A 70 13.18 -13.26 -3.77
C GLU A 70 14.34 -14.18 -3.34
N ALA A 71 14.18 -14.93 -2.25
CA ALA A 71 15.19 -15.86 -1.77
C ALA A 71 15.41 -17.05 -2.72
N LYS A 72 14.34 -17.54 -3.37
CA LYS A 72 14.44 -18.59 -4.42
C LYS A 72 15.15 -18.06 -5.66
N GLU A 73 14.79 -16.86 -6.12
CA GLU A 73 15.44 -16.20 -7.27
C GLU A 73 16.94 -16.00 -7.05
N LEU A 74 17.34 -15.62 -5.83
CA LEU A 74 18.73 -15.45 -5.43
C LEU A 74 19.45 -16.79 -5.11
N GLY A 75 18.76 -17.93 -5.19
CA GLY A 75 19.32 -19.25 -4.88
C GLY A 75 19.70 -19.46 -3.41
N LEU A 76 19.15 -18.65 -2.50
CA LEU A 76 19.39 -18.72 -1.05
C LEU A 76 18.61 -19.87 -0.39
N ILE A 77 17.50 -20.29 -1.01
CA ILE A 77 16.68 -21.42 -0.58
C ILE A 77 16.31 -22.28 -1.81
N ALA A 78 16.20 -23.60 -1.62
CA ALA A 78 15.76 -24.51 -2.66
C ALA A 78 14.25 -24.36 -2.91
N ASP A 79 13.79 -24.63 -4.14
CA ASP A 79 12.38 -24.50 -4.53
C ASP A 79 11.44 -25.39 -3.71
N ASP A 80 11.97 -26.51 -3.20
CA ASP A 80 11.31 -27.53 -2.40
C ASP A 80 11.53 -27.36 -0.88
N ALA A 81 12.04 -26.20 -0.43
CA ALA A 81 12.22 -25.90 0.97
C ALA A 81 10.87 -25.88 1.69
N ALA A 82 10.46 -27.03 2.23
CA ALA A 82 9.30 -27.16 3.09
C ALA A 82 9.45 -26.15 4.23
N ALA A 83 8.39 -25.36 4.46
CA ALA A 83 8.29 -24.46 5.61
C ALA A 83 8.66 -25.24 6.87
N SER A 84 9.91 -25.10 7.34
CA SER A 84 10.38 -25.79 8.52
C SER A 84 9.77 -25.08 9.71
N THR A 85 8.54 -25.47 10.04
CA THR A 85 7.68 -24.88 11.07
C THR A 85 8.17 -25.22 12.48
N THR A 86 9.47 -25.46 12.68
CA THR A 86 10.01 -25.75 14.00
C THR A 86 11.38 -25.09 14.15
N ARG A 87 11.38 -24.00 14.92
CA ARG A 87 12.56 -23.25 15.39
C ARG A 87 13.63 -24.15 16.04
N GLU A 88 13.22 -25.32 16.50
CA GLU A 88 14.07 -26.34 17.09
C GLU A 88 14.87 -27.11 16.03
N ALA A 89 14.25 -27.48 14.90
CA ALA A 89 14.91 -28.19 13.82
C ALA A 89 16.00 -27.34 13.15
N THR A 90 15.71 -26.04 12.93
CA THR A 90 16.69 -25.07 12.40
C THR A 90 17.87 -24.87 13.37
N ARG A 91 17.62 -24.81 14.69
CA ARG A 91 18.70 -24.68 15.70
C ARG A 91 19.58 -25.92 15.79
N THR A 92 18.99 -27.10 15.66
CA THR A 92 19.74 -28.36 15.71
C THR A 92 20.61 -28.51 14.46
N HIS A 93 20.08 -28.22 13.27
CA HIS A 93 20.84 -28.25 12.02
C HIS A 93 22.01 -27.25 11.98
N LEU A 94 21.80 -26.01 12.44
CA LEU A 94 22.87 -25.00 12.56
C LEU A 94 23.97 -25.40 13.57
N ARG A 95 23.61 -26.13 14.64
CA ARG A 95 24.59 -26.67 15.60
C ARG A 95 25.43 -27.79 15.00
N GLU A 96 24.84 -28.63 14.16
CA GLU A 96 25.56 -29.72 13.51
C GLU A 96 26.50 -29.22 12.41
N LEU A 97 26.07 -28.27 11.58
CA LEU A 97 26.93 -27.62 10.58
C LEU A 97 28.15 -26.93 11.20
N ARG A 98 27.99 -26.33 12.40
CA ARG A 98 29.11 -25.72 13.12
C ARG A 98 30.10 -26.74 13.67
N LYS A 99 29.67 -27.96 13.96
CA LYS A 99 30.53 -29.05 14.45
C LYS A 99 31.29 -29.75 13.34
N SER A 100 30.74 -29.83 12.13
CA SER A 100 31.41 -30.46 10.99
C SER A 100 32.44 -29.55 10.30
N ALA A 101 32.44 -28.25 10.61
CA ALA A 101 33.41 -27.27 10.11
C ALA A 101 34.66 -27.12 11.01
N GLN A 102 34.82 -27.96 12.03
CA GLN A 102 36.00 -28.07 12.91
C GLN A 102 36.67 -29.41 12.72
#